data_AF-A0AAI9NXF2-F1
#
_entry.id   AF-A0AAI9NXF2-F1
#
_cell.length_a   1.000
_cell.length_b   1.000
_cell.length_c   1.000
_cell.angle_alpha   90.00
_cell.angle_beta   90.00
_cell.angle_gamma   90.00
#
_symmetry.space_group_name_H-M   'P 1'
#
loop_
_entity.id
_entity.type
_entity.pdbx_description
1 polymer ?
#
loop_
_entity_poly.entity_id
_entity_poly.type
_entity_poly.pdbx_seq_one_letter_code
_entity_poly.pdbx_strand_id
1 'polypeptide(L)'
;MLTPVDLQQKKFTHGMGYARKDVDAFFDIVVLSYTELYKSNADLTNQVKTLTDSLVHYRTTESKLQKSLMLAEKNAEESTKNATDKARLIENDAKIKANNIVQEAREELERIEGSIDGIKQQYKDYVCAFKALMEAHMNYLAQNPINEEMGLNFDDVLSEGSSNASYSQSTQSAAMNSFMNSYDGDPQGREESTLGSGGGSAMGDSTLGGAGGGSVTSDSSVYTKNLGGKSFVNPFGN
;
A
#
# COMPACT_ATOMS: atom_id res chain seq x y z
N MET A 1 48.69 47.74 -39.48
CA MET A 1 49.83 46.90 -39.07
C MET A 1 50.47 46.37 -40.33
N LEU A 2 51.80 46.48 -40.47
CA LEU A 2 52.50 45.82 -41.58
C LEU A 2 52.47 44.31 -41.36
N THR A 3 52.36 43.54 -42.43
CA THR A 3 52.58 42.10 -42.42
C THR A 3 54.06 41.78 -42.68
N PRO A 4 54.55 40.58 -42.33
CA PRO A 4 55.90 40.14 -42.71
C PRO A 4 56.17 40.27 -44.22
N VAL A 5 55.13 40.09 -45.05
CA VAL A 5 55.18 40.27 -46.51
C VAL A 5 55.35 41.73 -46.89
N ASP A 6 54.67 42.66 -46.21
CA ASP A 6 54.82 44.10 -46.44
C ASP A 6 56.22 44.61 -46.07
N LEU A 7 56.85 43.99 -45.06
CA LEU A 7 58.23 44.27 -44.66
C LEU A 7 59.24 43.80 -45.73
N GLN A 8 59.03 42.62 -46.34
CA GLN A 8 59.88 42.11 -47.42
C GLN A 8 59.75 42.88 -48.74
N GLN A 9 58.57 43.41 -49.04
CA GLN A 9 58.31 44.14 -50.30
C GLN A 9 58.71 45.62 -50.23
N LYS A 10 59.17 46.10 -49.07
CA LYS A 10 59.50 47.52 -48.88
C LYS A 10 60.77 47.90 -49.63
N LYS A 11 60.61 48.79 -50.63
CA LYS A 11 61.74 49.37 -51.37
C LYS A 11 62.07 50.78 -50.86
N PHE A 12 63.36 51.04 -50.63
CA PHE A 12 63.86 52.35 -50.21
C PHE A 12 64.45 53.13 -51.40
N THR A 13 64.33 54.45 -51.38
CA THR A 13 64.91 55.37 -52.38
C THR A 13 66.43 55.50 -52.16
N HIS A 14 67.21 55.64 -53.25
CA HIS A 14 68.67 55.81 -53.16
C HIS A 14 69.06 57.27 -52.88
N GLY A 15 69.98 57.50 -51.94
CA GLY A 15 70.54 58.81 -51.56
C GLY A 15 71.76 58.66 -50.64
N MET A 16 72.37 59.76 -50.18
CA MET A 16 73.39 59.74 -49.12
C MET A 16 72.75 59.27 -47.81
N GLY A 17 72.91 57.99 -47.47
CA GLY A 17 72.25 57.35 -46.34
C GLY A 17 72.91 56.03 -45.93
N TYR A 18 72.23 55.26 -45.09
CA TYR A 18 72.75 54.01 -44.51
C TYR A 18 73.21 52.98 -45.55
N ALA A 19 74.20 52.16 -45.17
CA ALA A 19 74.73 51.10 -46.02
C ALA A 19 73.66 50.05 -46.31
N ARG A 20 73.35 49.88 -47.60
CA ARG A 20 72.27 48.98 -48.07
C ARG A 20 72.39 47.56 -47.53
N LYS A 21 73.60 46.98 -47.50
CA LYS A 21 73.84 45.62 -46.99
C LYS A 21 73.48 45.46 -45.51
N ASP A 22 73.82 46.44 -44.68
CA ASP A 22 73.55 46.37 -43.23
C ASP A 22 72.06 46.55 -42.93
N VAL A 23 71.39 47.43 -43.70
CA VAL A 23 69.93 47.62 -43.61
C VAL A 23 69.19 46.36 -44.06
N ASP A 24 69.59 45.74 -45.17
CA ASP A 24 68.97 44.50 -45.68
C ASP A 24 69.15 43.36 -44.66
N ALA A 25 70.34 43.17 -44.09
CA ALA A 25 70.59 42.15 -43.07
C ALA A 25 69.78 42.35 -41.78
N PHE A 26 69.60 43.61 -41.34
CA PHE A 26 68.73 43.93 -40.21
C PHE A 26 67.26 43.63 -40.53
N PHE A 27 66.81 43.97 -41.75
CA PHE A 27 65.44 43.69 -42.18
C PHE A 27 65.15 42.19 -42.25
N ASP A 28 66.10 41.35 -42.66
CA ASP A 28 65.94 39.89 -42.64
C ASP A 28 65.68 39.37 -41.22
N ILE A 29 66.42 39.87 -40.21
CA ILE A 29 66.22 39.51 -38.80
C ILE A 29 64.86 40.02 -38.28
N VAL A 30 64.49 41.25 -38.65
CA VAL A 30 63.19 41.83 -38.28
C VAL A 30 62.05 41.04 -38.89
N VAL A 31 62.12 40.69 -40.18
CA VAL A 31 61.11 39.88 -40.87
C VAL A 31 60.97 38.51 -40.21
N LEU A 32 62.08 37.85 -39.88
CA LEU A 32 62.06 36.55 -39.20
C LEU A 32 61.38 36.65 -37.82
N SER A 33 61.83 37.58 -36.98
CA SER A 33 61.28 37.81 -35.63
C SER A 33 59.80 38.20 -35.67
N TYR A 34 59.41 39.03 -36.65
CA TYR A 34 58.02 39.46 -36.84
C TYR A 34 57.13 38.30 -37.33
N THR A 35 57.67 37.41 -38.17
CA THR A 35 56.96 36.19 -38.59
C THR A 35 56.75 35.24 -37.41
N GLU A 36 57.78 35.05 -36.58
CA GLU A 36 57.69 34.23 -35.37
C GLU A 36 56.69 34.81 -34.36
N LEU A 37 56.70 36.13 -34.17
CA LEU A 37 55.73 36.83 -33.32
C LEU A 37 54.29 36.63 -33.82
N TYR A 38 54.06 36.76 -35.13
CA TYR A 38 52.73 36.52 -35.72
C TYR A 38 52.27 35.07 -35.55
N LYS A 39 53.18 34.11 -35.74
CA LYS A 39 52.89 32.69 -35.51
C LYS A 39 52.54 32.43 -34.04
N SER A 40 53.35 32.91 -33.11
CA SER A 40 53.08 32.78 -31.68
C SER A 40 51.78 33.47 -31.26
N ASN A 41 51.46 34.63 -31.82
CA ASN A 41 50.20 35.33 -31.56
C ASN A 41 48.99 34.53 -32.07
N ALA A 42 49.10 33.94 -33.27
CA ALA A 42 48.07 33.05 -33.81
C ALA A 42 47.88 31.78 -32.96
N ASP A 43 48.99 31.16 -32.52
CA ASP A 43 48.96 29.99 -31.65
C ASP A 43 48.33 30.31 -30.29
N LEU A 44 48.72 31.42 -29.67
CA LEU A 44 48.13 31.91 -28.42
C LEU A 44 46.64 32.22 -28.58
N THR A 45 46.25 32.89 -29.67
CA THR A 45 44.84 33.20 -29.95
C THR A 45 44.02 31.92 -30.12
N ASN A 46 44.56 30.90 -30.79
CA ASN A 46 43.92 29.60 -30.92
C ASN A 46 43.80 28.88 -29.57
N GLN A 47 44.82 28.95 -28.72
CA GLN A 47 44.76 28.39 -27.36
C GLN A 47 43.71 29.09 -26.52
N VAL A 48 43.68 30.43 -26.52
CA VAL A 48 42.67 31.22 -25.80
C VAL A 48 41.27 30.85 -26.28
N LYS A 49 41.06 30.71 -27.59
CA LYS A 49 39.78 30.29 -28.16
C LYS A 49 39.39 28.90 -27.66
N THR A 50 40.28 27.93 -27.75
CA THR A 50 40.03 26.54 -27.32
C THR A 50 39.71 26.45 -25.83
N LEU A 51 40.44 27.19 -25.00
CA LEU A 51 40.21 27.26 -23.55
C LEU A 51 38.87 27.94 -23.24
N THR A 52 38.53 29.01 -23.98
CA THR A 52 37.24 29.71 -23.82
C THR A 52 36.07 28.80 -24.20
N ASP A 53 36.16 28.09 -25.32
CA ASP A 53 35.14 27.14 -25.77
C ASP A 53 34.95 26.01 -24.74
N SER A 54 36.06 25.48 -24.20
CA SER A 54 36.04 24.47 -23.15
C SER A 54 35.39 24.99 -21.86
N LEU A 55 35.68 26.22 -21.47
CA LEU A 55 35.09 26.85 -20.28
C LEU A 55 33.57 27.03 -20.45
N VAL A 56 33.12 27.48 -21.63
CA VAL A 56 31.69 27.61 -21.93
C VAL A 56 31.01 26.23 -21.90
N HIS A 57 31.64 25.20 -22.44
CA HIS A 57 31.13 23.84 -22.38
C HIS A 57 30.97 23.35 -20.93
N TYR A 58 31.99 23.56 -20.08
CA TYR A 58 31.92 23.16 -18.67
C TYR A 58 30.86 23.92 -17.91
N ARG A 59 30.75 25.25 -18.08
CA ARG A 59 29.66 26.03 -17.45
C ARG A 59 28.27 25.59 -17.89
N THR A 60 28.12 25.26 -19.17
CA THR A 60 26.84 24.74 -19.69
C THR A 60 26.50 23.39 -19.08
N THR A 61 27.50 22.52 -18.93
CA THR A 61 27.34 21.19 -18.35
C THR A 61 27.04 21.27 -16.86
N GLU A 62 27.74 22.13 -16.12
CA GLU A 62 27.49 22.43 -14.72
C GLU A 62 26.06 22.95 -14.51
N SER A 63 25.61 23.91 -15.32
CA SER A 63 24.24 24.42 -15.26
C SER A 63 23.19 23.33 -15.50
N LYS A 64 23.44 22.42 -16.46
CA LYS A 64 22.56 21.27 -16.70
C LYS A 64 22.55 20.31 -15.50
N LEU A 65 23.71 20.03 -14.92
CA LEU A 65 23.82 19.15 -13.76
C LEU A 65 23.10 19.74 -12.55
N GLN A 66 23.28 21.04 -12.28
CA GLN A 66 22.58 21.75 -11.22
C GLN A 66 21.06 21.69 -11.39
N LYS A 67 20.56 21.90 -12.63
CA LYS A 67 19.13 21.77 -12.94
C LYS A 67 18.64 20.34 -12.73
N SER A 68 19.42 19.34 -13.16
CA SER A 68 19.08 17.93 -12.98
C SER A 68 19.06 17.53 -11.50
N LEU A 69 19.98 18.06 -10.69
CA LEU A 69 20.05 17.80 -9.26
C LEU A 69 18.86 18.43 -8.53
N MET A 70 18.53 19.69 -8.85
CA MET A 70 17.35 20.36 -8.31
C MET A 70 16.05 19.64 -8.70
N LEU A 71 15.96 19.14 -9.94
CA LEU A 71 14.82 18.33 -10.38
C LEU A 71 14.75 17.00 -9.63
N ALA A 72 15.88 16.33 -9.44
CA ALA A 72 15.95 15.07 -8.69
C ALA A 72 15.55 15.26 -7.22
N GLU A 73 16.04 16.32 -6.58
CA GLU A 73 15.66 16.70 -5.21
C GLU A 73 14.15 16.97 -5.12
N LYS A 74 13.61 17.81 -6.00
CA LYS A 74 12.17 18.09 -6.04
C LYS A 74 11.34 16.83 -6.28
N ASN A 75 11.77 15.95 -7.18
CA ASN A 75 11.08 14.69 -7.45
C ASN A 75 11.15 13.74 -6.24
N ALA A 76 12.27 13.72 -5.50
CA ALA A 76 12.40 12.93 -4.29
C ALA A 76 11.49 13.45 -3.17
N GLU A 77 11.44 14.77 -2.97
CA GLU A 77 10.52 15.42 -2.03
C GLU A 77 9.06 15.14 -2.40
N GLU A 78 8.70 15.28 -3.68
CA GLU A 78 7.35 14.99 -4.15
C GLU A 78 7.00 13.50 -4.00
N SER A 79 7.94 12.59 -4.27
CA SER A 79 7.75 11.16 -4.09
C SER A 79 7.51 10.79 -2.62
N THR A 80 8.32 11.34 -1.71
CA THR A 80 8.16 11.13 -0.27
C THR A 80 6.85 11.72 0.24
N LYS A 81 6.49 12.94 -0.16
CA LYS A 81 5.20 13.56 0.17
C LYS A 81 4.04 12.70 -0.31
N ASN A 82 4.03 12.30 -1.57
CA ASN A 82 2.98 11.46 -2.15
C ASN A 82 2.87 10.10 -1.44
N ALA A 83 3.99 9.49 -1.06
CA ALA A 83 3.99 8.26 -0.28
C ALA A 83 3.37 8.47 1.11
N THR A 84 3.73 9.57 1.80
CA THR A 84 3.16 9.89 3.12
C THR A 84 1.67 10.19 3.06
N ASP A 85 1.21 10.93 2.04
CA ASP A 85 -0.21 11.24 1.84
C ASP A 85 -1.01 9.97 1.54
N LYS A 86 -0.49 9.10 0.66
CA LYS A 86 -1.10 7.78 0.39
C LYS A 86 -1.16 6.91 1.65
N ALA A 87 -0.09 6.86 2.44
CA ALA A 87 -0.07 6.10 3.68
C ALA A 87 -1.13 6.60 4.66
N ARG A 88 -1.25 7.92 4.86
CA ARG A 88 -2.31 8.52 5.70
C ARG A 88 -3.70 8.20 5.20
N LEU A 89 -3.91 8.20 3.88
CA LEU A 89 -5.19 7.89 3.27
C LEU A 89 -5.57 6.43 3.51
N ILE A 90 -4.62 5.50 3.34
CA ILE A 90 -4.80 4.08 3.63
C ILE A 90 -5.11 3.87 5.13
N GLU A 91 -4.37 4.51 6.03
CA GLU A 91 -4.65 4.43 7.46
C GLU A 91 -6.04 4.95 7.81
N ASN A 92 -6.47 6.04 7.19
CA ASN A 92 -7.79 6.62 7.43
C ASN A 92 -8.90 5.70 6.91
N ASP A 93 -8.77 5.18 5.68
CA ASP A 93 -9.70 4.23 5.09
C ASP A 93 -9.80 2.94 5.91
N ALA A 94 -8.65 2.41 6.37
CA ALA A 94 -8.61 1.25 7.25
C ALA A 94 -9.32 1.52 8.59
N LYS A 95 -9.12 2.70 9.19
CA LYS A 95 -9.82 3.11 10.42
C LYS A 95 -11.33 3.22 10.20
N ILE A 96 -11.77 3.81 9.09
CA ILE A 96 -13.20 3.91 8.76
C ILE A 96 -13.80 2.51 8.59
N LYS A 97 -13.16 1.64 7.82
CA LYS A 97 -13.61 0.25 7.63
C LYS A 97 -13.69 -0.52 8.95
N ALA A 98 -12.67 -0.39 9.80
CA ALA A 98 -12.67 -1.02 11.12
C ALA A 98 -13.84 -0.52 11.98
N ASN A 99 -14.07 0.80 12.02
CA ASN A 99 -15.21 1.36 12.74
C ASN A 99 -16.55 0.89 12.19
N ASN A 100 -16.70 0.79 10.86
CA ASN A 100 -17.91 0.28 10.23
C ASN A 100 -18.17 -1.18 10.61
N ILE A 101 -17.14 -2.04 10.59
CA ILE A 101 -17.26 -3.45 11.00
C ILE A 101 -17.67 -3.55 12.47
N VAL A 102 -17.07 -2.73 13.35
CA VAL A 102 -17.44 -2.71 14.78
C VAL A 102 -18.88 -2.25 14.96
N GLN A 103 -19.32 -1.24 14.20
CA GLN A 103 -20.68 -0.74 14.26
C GLN A 103 -21.68 -1.79 13.76
N GLU A 104 -21.42 -2.43 12.63
CA GLU A 104 -22.24 -3.51 12.08
C GLU A 104 -22.33 -4.69 13.04
N ALA A 105 -21.22 -5.09 13.67
CA ALA A 105 -21.21 -6.15 14.67
C ALA A 105 -22.03 -5.79 15.92
N ARG A 106 -22.05 -4.51 16.33
CA ARG A 106 -22.87 -4.03 17.45
C ARG A 106 -24.35 -4.05 17.11
N GLU A 107 -24.71 -3.59 15.92
CA GLU A 107 -26.10 -3.62 15.43
C GLU A 107 -26.62 -5.06 15.34
N GLU A 108 -25.79 -5.98 14.85
CA GLU A 108 -26.15 -7.40 14.79
C GLU A 108 -26.27 -8.02 16.18
N LEU A 109 -25.38 -7.66 17.12
CA LEU A 109 -25.48 -8.09 18.52
C LEU A 109 -26.80 -7.62 19.13
N GLU A 110 -27.16 -6.35 18.98
CA GLU A 110 -28.41 -5.79 19.49
C GLU A 110 -29.64 -6.48 18.88
N ARG A 111 -29.59 -6.78 17.57
CA ARG A 111 -30.63 -7.55 16.88
C ARG A 111 -30.80 -8.95 17.47
N ILE A 112 -29.70 -9.65 17.72
CA ILE A 112 -29.70 -11.00 18.30
C ILE A 112 -30.22 -10.96 19.74
N GLU A 113 -29.75 -10.02 20.56
CA GLU A 113 -30.21 -9.83 21.94
C GLU A 113 -31.72 -9.54 21.99
N GLY A 114 -32.22 -8.65 21.13
CA GLY A 114 -33.66 -8.39 21.00
C GLY A 114 -34.46 -9.63 20.59
N SER A 115 -33.92 -10.46 19.67
CA SER A 115 -34.55 -11.72 19.29
C SER A 115 -34.57 -12.73 20.44
N ILE A 116 -33.50 -12.83 21.22
CA ILE A 116 -33.41 -13.70 22.39
C ILE A 116 -34.47 -13.29 23.41
N ASP A 117 -34.61 -12.00 23.70
CA ASP A 117 -35.57 -11.52 24.67
C ASP A 117 -37.02 -11.69 24.18
N GLY A 118 -37.26 -11.53 22.87
CA GLY A 118 -38.54 -11.88 22.25
C GLY A 118 -38.91 -13.36 22.44
N ILE A 119 -37.97 -14.28 22.18
CA ILE A 119 -38.19 -15.73 22.37
C ILE A 119 -38.41 -16.07 23.85
N LYS A 120 -37.64 -15.47 24.77
CA LYS A 120 -37.87 -15.65 26.22
C LYS A 120 -39.26 -15.20 26.63
N GLN A 121 -39.75 -14.09 26.09
CA GLN A 121 -41.07 -13.59 26.39
C GLN A 121 -42.15 -14.54 25.86
N GLN A 122 -42.03 -14.98 24.61
CA GLN A 122 -42.93 -16.00 24.04
C GLN A 122 -42.96 -17.29 24.87
N TYR A 123 -41.80 -17.74 25.36
CA TYR A 123 -41.72 -18.91 26.22
C TYR A 123 -42.45 -18.70 27.56
N LYS A 124 -42.27 -17.54 28.20
CA LYS A 124 -42.99 -17.18 29.44
C LYS A 124 -44.50 -17.16 29.21
N ASP A 125 -44.93 -16.54 28.11
CA ASP A 125 -46.34 -16.45 27.76
C ASP A 125 -46.94 -17.84 27.50
N TYR A 126 -46.20 -18.72 26.82
CA TYR A 126 -46.58 -20.12 26.61
C TYR A 126 -46.73 -20.89 27.93
N VAL A 127 -45.76 -20.79 28.84
CA VAL A 127 -45.81 -21.45 30.15
C VAL A 127 -47.01 -20.96 30.97
N CYS A 128 -47.29 -19.64 30.94
CA CYS A 128 -48.44 -19.06 31.61
C CYS A 128 -49.77 -19.56 31.03
N ALA A 129 -49.91 -19.54 29.70
CA ALA A 129 -51.09 -20.03 29.00
C ALA A 129 -51.32 -21.53 29.23
N PHE A 130 -50.24 -22.32 29.23
CA PHE A 130 -50.31 -23.76 29.51
C PHE A 130 -50.73 -24.03 30.95
N LYS A 131 -50.16 -23.30 31.93
CA LYS A 131 -50.58 -23.40 33.33
C LYS A 131 -52.06 -23.05 33.49
N ALA A 132 -52.53 -21.96 32.89
CA ALA A 132 -53.94 -21.56 32.94
C ALA A 132 -54.87 -22.62 32.32
N LEU A 133 -54.45 -23.26 31.21
CA LEU A 133 -55.19 -24.36 30.60
C LEU A 133 -55.27 -25.57 31.54
N MET A 134 -54.17 -25.94 32.20
CA MET A 134 -54.16 -27.03 33.18
C MET A 134 -55.04 -26.73 34.39
N GLU A 135 -54.98 -25.51 34.93
CA GLU A 135 -55.86 -25.06 36.01
C GLU A 135 -57.33 -25.11 35.59
N ALA A 136 -57.66 -24.73 34.35
CA ALA A 136 -59.01 -24.83 33.81
C ALA A 136 -59.49 -26.29 33.70
N HIS A 137 -58.63 -27.22 33.25
CA HIS A 137 -58.95 -28.65 33.22
C HIS A 137 -59.12 -29.24 34.62
N MET A 138 -58.26 -28.87 35.57
CA MET A 138 -58.39 -29.32 36.96
C MET A 138 -59.67 -28.79 37.59
N ASN A 139 -60.02 -27.53 37.35
CA ASN A 139 -61.28 -26.95 37.83
C ASN A 139 -62.50 -27.62 37.19
N TYR A 140 -62.44 -27.96 35.90
CA TYR A 140 -63.50 -28.71 35.22
C TYR A 140 -63.72 -30.09 35.84
N LEU A 141 -62.64 -30.81 36.17
CA LEU A 141 -62.74 -32.11 36.86
C LEU A 141 -63.26 -31.97 38.30
N ALA A 142 -62.87 -30.90 39.00
CA ALA A 142 -63.35 -30.61 40.35
C ALA A 142 -64.87 -30.30 40.39
N GLN A 143 -65.44 -29.72 39.33
CA GLN A 143 -66.85 -29.31 39.26
C GLN A 143 -67.77 -30.33 38.55
N ASN A 144 -67.23 -31.48 38.14
CA ASN A 144 -67.96 -32.43 37.31
C ASN A 144 -68.94 -33.27 38.18
N PRO A 145 -70.27 -33.18 38.01
CA PRO A 145 -71.27 -33.76 38.94
C PRO A 145 -71.22 -35.29 39.09
N ILE A 146 -70.42 -35.98 38.27
CA ILE A 146 -70.10 -37.41 38.41
C ILE A 146 -69.30 -37.67 39.72
N ASN A 147 -68.57 -36.68 40.24
CA ASN A 147 -67.82 -36.79 41.49
C ASN A 147 -68.72 -36.97 42.73
N GLU A 148 -69.87 -36.30 42.77
CA GLU A 148 -70.90 -36.45 43.79
C GLU A 148 -71.58 -37.84 43.73
N GLU A 149 -71.69 -38.43 42.54
CA GLU A 149 -72.30 -39.76 42.34
C GLU A 149 -71.33 -40.93 42.66
N MET A 150 -70.01 -40.71 42.53
CA MET A 150 -68.96 -41.70 42.87
C MET A 150 -68.34 -41.52 44.27
N GLY A 151 -68.72 -40.50 45.04
CA GLY A 151 -68.18 -40.25 46.38
C GLY A 151 -66.70 -39.89 46.42
N LEU A 152 -66.15 -39.38 45.31
CA LEU A 152 -64.74 -39.01 45.19
C LEU A 152 -64.58 -37.51 45.45
N ASN A 153 -63.94 -37.15 46.56
CA ASN A 153 -63.47 -35.78 46.76
C ASN A 153 -62.24 -35.55 45.89
N PHE A 154 -62.40 -34.73 44.84
CA PHE A 154 -61.31 -34.42 43.90
C PHE A 154 -60.09 -33.78 44.59
N ASP A 155 -60.31 -33.05 45.68
CA ASP A 155 -59.25 -32.42 46.49
C ASP A 155 -58.34 -33.44 47.19
N ASP A 156 -58.89 -34.59 47.64
CA ASP A 156 -58.12 -35.68 48.25
C ASP A 156 -57.20 -36.37 47.21
N VAL A 157 -57.68 -36.55 45.97
CA VAL A 157 -56.91 -37.16 44.86
C VAL A 157 -55.78 -36.23 44.38
N LEU A 158 -56.02 -34.91 44.38
CA LEU A 158 -55.01 -33.91 44.04
C LEU A 158 -53.88 -33.84 45.07
N SER A 159 -54.25 -33.98 46.36
CA SER A 159 -53.35 -34.04 47.52
C SER A 159 -52.39 -35.24 47.45
N GLU A 160 -52.90 -36.42 47.12
CA GLU A 160 -52.06 -37.62 46.93
C GLU A 160 -51.03 -37.45 45.79
N GLY A 161 -51.40 -36.77 44.69
CA GLY A 161 -50.51 -36.50 43.55
C GLY A 161 -49.38 -35.51 43.82
N SER A 162 -49.60 -34.50 44.67
CA SER A 162 -48.56 -33.49 45.02
C SER A 162 -47.43 -34.07 45.88
N SER A 163 -47.69 -35.13 46.64
CA SER A 163 -46.69 -35.79 47.49
C SER A 163 -45.55 -36.48 46.69
N ASN A 164 -45.79 -36.77 45.40
CA ASN A 164 -44.85 -37.48 44.53
C ASN A 164 -44.14 -36.58 43.49
N ALA A 165 -44.50 -35.30 43.39
CA ALA A 165 -43.93 -34.37 42.39
C ALA A 165 -42.81 -33.49 42.98
N SER A 166 -41.80 -34.11 43.58
CA SER A 166 -40.54 -33.43 43.93
C SER A 166 -39.60 -33.40 42.73
N TYR A 167 -39.83 -32.49 41.78
CA TYR A 167 -38.87 -32.23 40.71
C TYR A 167 -37.74 -31.33 41.26
N SER A 168 -36.57 -31.92 41.48
CA SER A 168 -35.39 -31.25 42.03
C SER A 168 -34.89 -30.15 41.09
N GLN A 169 -35.08 -28.88 41.48
CA GLN A 169 -34.48 -27.73 40.83
C GLN A 169 -33.04 -27.55 41.35
N SER A 170 -32.07 -28.29 40.80
CA SER A 170 -30.66 -28.17 41.23
C SER A 170 -29.60 -28.34 40.14
N THR A 171 -29.90 -28.10 38.86
CA THR A 171 -28.90 -28.29 37.77
C THR A 171 -28.69 -27.13 36.81
N GLN A 172 -29.30 -25.96 37.00
CA GLN A 172 -29.13 -24.84 36.05
C GLN A 172 -27.88 -23.98 36.28
N SER A 173 -27.32 -23.96 37.49
CA SER A 173 -26.15 -23.12 37.84
C SER A 173 -24.82 -23.73 37.36
N ALA A 174 -24.66 -25.06 37.42
CA ALA A 174 -23.40 -25.73 37.09
C ALA A 174 -23.13 -25.80 35.57
N ALA A 175 -24.17 -26.01 34.76
CA ALA A 175 -24.02 -26.12 33.31
C ALA A 175 -23.68 -24.76 32.65
N MET A 176 -24.20 -23.66 33.20
CA MET A 176 -23.93 -22.30 32.69
C MET A 176 -22.47 -21.87 32.93
N ASN A 177 -21.88 -22.30 34.06
CA ASN A 177 -20.50 -21.98 34.43
C ASN A 177 -19.46 -22.78 33.63
N SER A 178 -19.80 -23.98 33.16
CA SER A 178 -18.90 -24.78 32.31
C SER A 178 -18.86 -24.31 30.86
N PHE A 179 -19.90 -23.63 30.36
CA PHE A 179 -19.91 -23.09 29.00
C PHE A 179 -19.08 -21.79 28.88
N MET A 180 -19.05 -20.96 29.92
CA MET A 180 -18.28 -19.70 29.91
C MET A 180 -16.79 -19.88 30.20
N ASN A 181 -16.37 -20.99 30.84
CA ASN A 181 -14.98 -21.25 31.19
C ASN A 181 -14.15 -21.96 30.09
N SER A 182 -14.72 -22.30 28.93
CA SER A 182 -13.99 -22.99 27.85
C SER A 182 -13.48 -22.07 26.74
N TYR A 183 -13.51 -20.76 26.93
CA TYR A 183 -13.01 -19.77 25.97
C TYR A 183 -11.86 -18.95 26.56
N ASP A 184 -10.84 -19.64 27.06
CA ASP A 184 -9.54 -19.04 27.36
C ASP A 184 -8.44 -20.01 26.90
N GLY A 185 -7.77 -19.67 25.81
CA GLY A 185 -6.76 -20.52 25.19
C GLY A 185 -6.45 -20.17 23.74
N ASP A 186 -5.86 -18.99 23.52
CA ASP A 186 -4.93 -18.82 22.40
C ASP A 186 -3.65 -19.61 22.74
N PRO A 187 -3.14 -20.47 21.83
CA PRO A 187 -1.82 -20.14 21.29
C PRO A 187 -1.62 -20.57 19.83
N GLN A 188 -1.18 -19.61 19.02
CA GLN A 188 -0.19 -19.71 17.94
C GLN A 188 0.20 -21.11 17.40
N GLY A 189 0.00 -21.27 16.09
CA GLY A 189 0.97 -21.93 15.22
C GLY A 189 0.87 -23.45 15.06
N ARG A 190 0.22 -23.89 13.98
CA ARG A 190 0.58 -25.18 13.34
C ARG A 190 0.27 -25.15 11.85
N GLU A 191 1.34 -25.18 11.06
CA GLU A 191 1.31 -25.35 9.61
C GLU A 191 0.96 -26.80 9.21
N GLU A 192 0.47 -26.89 7.97
CA GLU A 192 0.37 -28.04 7.05
C GLU A 192 -0.61 -29.21 7.34
N SER A 193 -1.60 -29.33 6.45
CA SER A 193 -1.97 -30.57 5.72
C SER A 193 -3.05 -30.20 4.67
N THR A 194 -2.68 -29.90 3.42
CA THR A 194 -2.83 -30.81 2.25
C THR A 194 -3.83 -31.97 2.45
N LEU A 195 -5.01 -31.84 1.82
CA LEU A 195 -5.91 -32.86 1.24
C LEU A 195 -7.22 -32.11 0.91
N GLY A 196 -7.68 -31.91 -0.33
CA GLY A 196 -7.75 -32.86 -1.43
C GLY A 196 -9.06 -33.65 -1.35
N SER A 197 -10.16 -33.11 -1.94
CA SER A 197 -11.22 -33.85 -2.67
C SER A 197 -12.63 -33.22 -2.58
N GLY A 198 -13.14 -32.81 -3.75
CA GLY A 198 -14.55 -32.92 -4.20
C GLY A 198 -15.58 -31.93 -3.61
N GLY A 199 -16.53 -31.34 -4.34
CA GLY A 199 -16.99 -31.50 -5.72
C GLY A 199 -18.44 -30.97 -5.80
N GLY A 200 -18.82 -30.30 -6.91
CA GLY A 200 -20.19 -29.85 -7.23
C GLY A 200 -20.58 -28.51 -6.59
N SER A 201 -21.14 -27.51 -7.29
CA SER A 201 -22.06 -27.58 -8.41
C SER A 201 -21.89 -26.38 -9.36
N ALA A 202 -21.98 -26.68 -10.65
CA ALA A 202 -22.19 -25.73 -11.71
C ALA A 202 -23.62 -25.19 -11.68
N MET A 203 -23.78 -23.87 -11.75
CA MET A 203 -24.96 -23.24 -12.32
C MET A 203 -24.47 -22.17 -13.30
N GLY A 204 -24.67 -22.44 -14.60
CA GLY A 204 -24.84 -21.39 -15.60
C GLY A 204 -26.07 -20.55 -15.24
N ASP A 205 -26.43 -19.47 -15.89
CA ASP A 205 -26.10 -18.86 -17.17
C ASP A 205 -26.91 -17.56 -17.11
N SER A 206 -26.31 -16.41 -17.43
CA SER A 206 -27.07 -15.28 -17.98
C SER A 206 -26.15 -14.38 -18.79
N THR A 207 -26.22 -14.57 -20.09
CA THR A 207 -25.80 -13.65 -21.13
C THR A 207 -26.39 -12.24 -20.96
N LEU A 208 -25.52 -11.23 -20.82
CA LEU A 208 -25.72 -9.83 -21.23
C LEU A 208 -24.30 -9.22 -21.26
N GLY A 209 -23.70 -8.77 -22.36
CA GLY A 209 -24.25 -7.95 -23.43
C GLY A 209 -23.48 -6.61 -23.45
N GLY A 210 -22.27 -6.61 -24.03
CA GLY A 210 -21.62 -5.47 -24.71
C GLY A 210 -21.22 -4.21 -23.92
N ALA A 211 -19.91 -3.94 -23.84
CA ALA A 211 -19.22 -2.79 -24.47
C ALA A 211 -17.98 -2.33 -23.69
N GLY A 212 -16.81 -2.36 -24.36
CA GLY A 212 -15.70 -1.43 -24.20
C GLY A 212 -14.93 -1.41 -22.86
N GLY A 213 -13.73 -1.99 -22.83
CA GLY A 213 -12.76 -1.72 -21.76
C GLY A 213 -11.47 -2.50 -21.94
N GLY A 214 -10.36 -1.80 -22.11
CA GLY A 214 -9.04 -2.37 -22.44
C GLY A 214 -8.49 -3.35 -21.41
N SER A 215 -7.75 -4.32 -21.94
CA SER A 215 -6.94 -5.29 -21.21
C SER A 215 -5.97 -4.62 -20.24
N VAL A 216 -6.11 -4.90 -18.95
CA VAL A 216 -5.09 -4.64 -17.92
C VAL A 216 -4.73 -6.00 -17.32
N THR A 217 -3.78 -6.69 -17.95
CA THR A 217 -3.10 -7.82 -17.32
C THR A 217 -2.09 -7.24 -16.33
N SER A 218 -2.42 -7.33 -15.04
CA SER A 218 -1.49 -7.07 -13.95
C SER A 218 -0.41 -8.15 -13.92
N ASP A 219 0.72 -7.86 -14.54
CA ASP A 219 1.91 -8.73 -14.46
C ASP A 219 2.85 -8.18 -13.39
N SER A 220 2.56 -8.51 -12.13
CA SER A 220 3.44 -8.26 -10.99
C SER A 220 4.50 -9.37 -10.92
N SER A 221 5.48 -9.33 -11.83
CA SER A 221 6.53 -10.36 -11.92
C SER A 221 7.88 -9.79 -12.39
N VAL A 222 8.35 -8.64 -11.87
CA VAL A 222 9.64 -8.03 -12.31
C VAL A 222 10.83 -8.39 -11.41
N TYR A 223 10.64 -9.07 -10.30
CA TYR A 223 11.75 -9.48 -9.42
C TYR A 223 11.63 -10.94 -9.03
N THR A 224 12.10 -11.85 -9.88
CA THR A 224 12.66 -13.17 -9.53
C THR A 224 12.83 -14.01 -10.80
N LYS A 225 13.91 -13.80 -11.54
CA LYS A 225 14.54 -14.81 -12.42
C LYS A 225 15.74 -14.20 -13.15
N ASN A 226 16.87 -14.11 -12.45
CA ASN A 226 18.17 -14.29 -13.10
C ASN A 226 19.25 -14.66 -12.07
N LEU A 227 19.13 -15.84 -11.46
CA LEU A 227 20.26 -16.53 -10.85
C LEU A 227 20.74 -17.58 -11.87
N GLY A 228 21.52 -17.10 -12.82
CA GLY A 228 22.15 -17.88 -13.87
C GLY A 228 23.55 -17.34 -14.14
N GLY A 229 24.49 -17.77 -13.29
CA GLY A 229 25.94 -17.73 -13.44
C GLY A 229 26.57 -16.62 -14.29
N LYS A 230 27.18 -15.63 -13.63
CA LYS A 230 28.48 -15.06 -13.99
C LYS A 230 29.00 -14.20 -12.83
N SER A 231 30.22 -14.50 -12.41
CA SER A 231 31.02 -13.82 -11.40
C SER A 231 30.92 -12.29 -11.48
N PHE A 232 30.35 -11.65 -10.47
CA PHE A 232 30.55 -10.22 -10.22
C PHE A 232 31.90 -10.04 -9.52
N VAL A 233 32.84 -9.40 -10.23
CA VAL A 233 34.10 -8.93 -9.66
C VAL A 233 33.82 -7.65 -8.87
N ASN A 234 34.25 -7.61 -7.61
CA ASN A 234 34.12 -6.45 -6.73
C ASN A 234 35.01 -5.30 -7.24
N PRO A 235 34.48 -4.07 -7.45
CA PRO A 235 35.30 -2.95 -7.94
C PRO A 235 36.05 -2.19 -6.82
N PHE A 236 35.91 -2.57 -5.55
CA PHE A 236 36.57 -1.89 -4.42
C PHE A 236 36.95 -2.86 -3.28
N GLY A 237 37.90 -3.78 -3.50
CA GLY A 237 38.42 -4.63 -2.43
C GLY A 237 39.85 -5.11 -2.71
N ASN A 238 40.72 -4.87 -1.73
CA ASN A 238 42.15 -5.24 -1.64
C ASN A 238 42.45 -6.69 -2.04
#